data_AF-A0A176S3D8-F1
#
_entry.id   AF-A0A176S3D8-F1
#
_cell.length_a   1.000
_cell.length_b   1.000
_cell.length_c   1.000
_cell.angle_alpha   90.00
_cell.angle_beta   90.00
_cell.angle_gamma   90.00
#
_symmetry.space_group_name_H-M   'P 1'
#
loop_
_entity.id
_entity.type
_entity.pdbx_description
1 polymer ?
#
loop_
_entity_poly.entity_id
_entity_poly.type
_entity_poly.pdbx_seq_one_letter_code
_entity_poly.pdbx_strand_id
1 'polypeptide(L)'
;KATKWLTKRLNGLRQQLREAEQALQRYIESQGLVNVAGVKTIATKQIEETAAELVHARINLTKLENVYRQVQKVGNSTTKAFESIPAIFNHPLVQGLKQLELEVEKKVSEMNERYGPKHPSFIAAKAELKVAKEHTNEQIQKAIIRIRKEYELAFANVKALERSLEDNKGTIREINRKESQLGVLEREVEVHRQLYEMFLTRFKETDASQDIQPLQSTVGRIVEHAIAPSDPYKPKTKLIVIISLVFGFIFSTLLAYLLEYLNNTLKDGEEVEQKLGLPLLGSLPKIKIGNKEEHKPFWMFIKEPKSQFAESVRTIRTGIMLSGLDTPHKVLVVTSLNVKNGSMNVTAYHLSDAM
;
A
#
# COMPACT_ATOMS: atom_id res chain seq x y z
N LYS A 1 13.11 7.73 -65.55
CA LYS A 1 12.40 8.91 -64.99
C LYS A 1 12.01 8.70 -63.51
N ALA A 2 11.49 7.53 -63.13
CA ALA A 2 11.13 7.21 -61.73
C ALA A 2 12.32 7.19 -60.75
N THR A 3 13.47 6.62 -61.14
CA THR A 3 14.70 6.57 -60.34
C THR A 3 15.21 7.95 -59.94
N LYS A 4 15.31 8.90 -60.88
CA LYS A 4 15.71 10.31 -60.58
C LYS A 4 14.79 10.99 -59.55
N TRP A 5 13.48 10.72 -59.57
CA TRP A 5 12.54 11.26 -58.59
C TRP A 5 12.74 10.62 -57.20
N LEU A 6 12.90 9.29 -57.14
CA LEU A 6 13.18 8.56 -55.90
C LEU A 6 14.49 9.02 -55.25
N THR A 7 15.55 9.23 -56.04
CA THR A 7 16.83 9.76 -55.53
C THR A 7 16.66 11.16 -54.93
N LYS A 8 15.92 12.06 -55.60
CA LYS A 8 15.64 13.40 -55.06
C LYS A 8 14.84 13.33 -53.76
N ARG A 9 13.84 12.44 -53.67
CA ARG A 9 13.02 12.26 -52.46
C ARG A 9 13.84 11.67 -51.31
N LEU A 10 14.69 10.68 -51.58
CA LEU A 10 15.59 10.08 -50.59
C LEU A 10 16.58 11.08 -50.01
N ASN A 11 17.15 11.96 -50.84
CA ASN A 11 18.02 13.04 -50.35
C ASN A 11 17.28 14.00 -49.42
N GLY A 12 16.02 14.35 -49.75
CA GLY A 12 15.17 15.15 -48.88
C GLY A 12 14.85 14.47 -47.54
N LEU A 13 14.46 13.20 -47.57
CA LEU A 13 14.18 12.42 -46.35
C LEU A 13 15.42 12.24 -45.48
N ARG A 14 16.60 12.04 -46.10
CA ARG A 14 17.88 11.98 -45.38
C ARG A 14 18.20 13.29 -44.67
N GLN A 15 17.93 14.42 -45.31
CA GLN A 15 18.14 15.73 -44.71
C GLN A 15 17.19 15.94 -43.52
N GLN A 16 15.90 15.62 -43.68
CA GLN A 16 14.92 15.70 -42.59
C GLN A 16 15.28 14.79 -41.40
N LEU A 17 15.73 13.56 -41.66
CA LEU A 17 16.20 12.65 -40.62
C LEU A 17 17.39 13.24 -39.85
N ARG A 18 18.39 13.79 -40.55
CA ARG A 18 19.54 14.43 -39.89
C ARG A 18 19.13 15.63 -39.06
N GLU A 19 18.20 16.45 -39.54
CA GLU A 19 17.70 17.62 -38.81
C GLU A 19 17.00 17.19 -37.52
N ALA A 20 16.15 16.15 -37.57
CA ALA A 20 15.50 15.58 -36.39
C ALA A 20 16.51 14.97 -35.41
N GLU A 21 17.50 14.21 -35.89
CA GLU A 21 18.56 13.62 -35.06
C GLU A 21 19.42 14.69 -34.37
N GLN A 22 19.75 15.78 -35.08
CA GLN A 22 20.46 16.91 -34.50
C GLN A 22 19.61 17.65 -33.46
N ALA A 23 18.31 17.83 -33.70
CA ALA A 23 17.41 18.45 -32.73
C ALA A 23 17.32 17.63 -31.43
N LEU A 24 17.19 16.31 -31.55
CA LEU A 24 17.24 15.38 -30.41
C LEU A 24 18.57 15.48 -29.65
N GLN A 25 19.70 15.43 -30.37
CA GLN A 25 21.02 15.49 -29.76
C GLN A 25 21.26 16.81 -29.01
N ARG A 26 20.92 17.96 -29.63
CA ARG A 26 21.03 19.27 -28.98
C ARG A 26 20.15 19.37 -27.74
N TYR A 27 18.97 18.74 -27.76
CA TYR A 27 18.09 18.71 -26.61
C TYR A 27 18.69 17.88 -25.46
N ILE A 28 19.23 16.69 -25.75
CA ILE A 28 19.92 15.85 -24.76
C ILE A 28 21.11 16.59 -24.14
N GLU A 29 21.94 17.23 -24.96
CA GLU A 29 23.13 17.98 -24.51
C GLU A 29 22.76 19.21 -23.68
N SER A 30 21.84 20.05 -24.17
CA SER A 30 21.44 21.28 -23.48
C SER A 30 20.72 21.03 -22.14
N GLN A 31 20.04 19.88 -22.02
CA GLN A 31 19.31 19.50 -20.81
C GLN A 31 20.06 18.49 -19.94
N GLY A 32 21.25 18.04 -20.36
CA GLY A 32 22.08 17.08 -19.61
C GLY A 32 21.41 15.71 -19.39
N LEU A 33 20.62 15.22 -20.34
CA LEU A 33 19.70 14.08 -20.16
C LEU A 33 20.37 12.70 -20.24
N VAL A 34 21.65 12.57 -19.86
CA VAL A 34 22.40 11.31 -19.97
C VAL A 34 21.87 10.21 -19.02
N ASN A 35 21.18 10.59 -17.93
CA ASN A 35 20.58 9.64 -16.98
C ASN A 35 19.25 10.13 -16.37
N VAL A 36 18.24 10.37 -17.21
CA VAL A 36 16.94 10.89 -16.73
C VAL A 36 16.23 9.90 -15.79
N ALA A 37 16.28 8.61 -16.12
CA ALA A 37 15.64 7.56 -15.34
C ALA A 37 16.20 7.46 -13.92
N GLY A 38 17.54 7.49 -13.75
CA GLY A 38 18.17 7.46 -12.43
C GLY A 38 17.87 8.69 -11.59
N VAL A 39 17.89 9.89 -12.19
CA VAL A 39 17.56 11.14 -11.51
C VAL A 39 16.10 11.14 -11.04
N LYS A 40 15.17 10.64 -11.86
CA LYS A 40 13.77 10.49 -11.50
C LYS A 40 13.59 9.56 -10.30
N THR A 41 14.23 8.39 -10.30
CA THR A 41 14.17 7.42 -9.19
C THR A 41 14.73 8.00 -7.89
N ILE A 42 15.84 8.74 -7.95
CA ILE A 42 16.40 9.42 -6.77
C ILE A 42 15.41 10.47 -6.24
N ALA A 43 14.84 11.29 -7.13
CA ALA A 43 13.88 12.31 -6.73
C ALA A 43 12.59 11.71 -6.16
N THR A 44 12.08 10.60 -6.69
CA THR A 44 10.91 9.90 -6.10
C THR A 44 11.23 9.34 -4.72
N LYS A 45 12.41 8.74 -4.55
CA LYS A 45 12.87 8.23 -3.25
C LYS A 45 13.00 9.37 -2.23
N GLN A 46 13.56 10.51 -2.63
CA GLN A 46 13.66 11.69 -1.77
C GLN A 46 12.26 12.16 -1.32
N ILE A 47 11.26 12.17 -2.20
CA ILE A 47 9.87 12.51 -1.83
C ILE A 47 9.32 11.55 -0.77
N GLU A 48 9.51 10.24 -0.95
CA GLU A 48 9.06 9.23 0.00
C GLU A 48 9.71 9.41 1.38
N GLU A 49 11.03 9.61 1.41
CA GLU A 49 11.80 9.84 2.64
C GLU A 49 11.37 11.15 3.33
N THR A 50 11.25 12.25 2.58
CA THR A 50 10.83 13.55 3.14
C THR A 50 9.38 13.50 3.64
N ALA A 51 8.51 12.77 2.95
CA ALA A 51 7.12 12.58 3.36
C ALA A 51 7.01 11.76 4.65
N ALA A 52 7.79 10.68 4.77
CA ALA A 52 7.87 9.89 6.00
C ALA A 52 8.38 10.73 7.18
N GLU A 53 9.45 11.50 6.97
CA GLU A 53 10.00 12.40 7.98
C GLU A 53 8.99 13.49 8.39
N LEU A 54 8.25 14.04 7.42
CA LEU A 54 7.19 15.02 7.68
C LEU A 54 6.08 14.44 8.56
N VAL A 55 5.70 13.17 8.36
CA VAL A 55 4.71 12.49 9.22
C VAL A 55 5.24 12.40 10.66
N HIS A 56 6.49 11.95 10.84
CA HIS A 56 7.11 11.89 12.17
C HIS A 56 7.21 13.28 12.83
N ALA A 57 7.61 14.30 12.08
CA ALA A 57 7.70 15.68 12.55
C ALA A 57 6.33 16.24 12.97
N ARG A 58 5.26 15.93 12.22
CA ARG A 58 3.88 16.32 12.56
C ARG A 58 3.38 15.64 13.83
N ILE A 59 3.69 14.37 14.02
CA ILE A 59 3.36 13.64 15.26
C ILE A 59 4.05 14.32 16.45
N ASN A 60 5.34 14.64 16.31
CA ASN A 60 6.08 15.33 17.36
C ASN A 60 5.51 16.73 17.64
N LEU A 61 5.25 17.52 16.59
CA LEU A 61 4.62 18.83 16.71
C LEU A 61 3.29 18.74 17.45
N THR A 62 2.43 17.78 17.10
CA THR A 62 1.12 17.60 17.76
C THR A 62 1.28 17.28 19.25
N LYS A 63 2.24 16.43 19.62
CA LYS A 63 2.55 16.13 21.03
C LYS A 63 2.96 17.40 21.78
N LEU A 64 3.89 18.17 21.21
CA LEU A 64 4.38 19.42 21.81
C LEU A 64 3.32 20.51 21.82
N GLU A 65 2.47 20.59 20.80
CA GLU A 65 1.35 21.53 20.70
C GLU A 65 0.34 21.29 21.82
N ASN A 66 0.00 20.03 22.09
CA ASN A 66 -0.92 19.68 23.19
C ASN A 66 -0.38 20.16 24.54
N VAL A 67 0.91 19.94 24.80
CA VAL A 67 1.58 20.43 26.03
C VAL A 67 1.62 21.95 26.06
N TYR A 68 2.03 22.59 24.96
CA TYR A 68 2.10 24.04 24.85
C TYR A 68 0.73 24.71 25.05
N ARG A 69 -0.34 24.15 24.48
CA ARG A 69 -1.73 24.62 24.68
C ARG A 69 -2.17 24.51 26.14
N GLN A 70 -1.77 23.46 26.86
CA GLN A 70 -2.04 23.35 28.31
C GLN A 70 -1.32 24.45 29.09
N VAL A 71 -0.06 24.71 28.77
CA VAL A 71 0.73 25.81 29.37
C VAL A 71 0.11 27.18 29.05
N GLN A 72 -0.35 27.41 27.81
CA GLN A 72 -1.03 28.63 27.42
C GLN A 72 -2.36 28.86 28.13
N LYS A 73 -3.16 27.79 28.32
CA LYS A 73 -4.45 27.87 29.05
C LYS A 73 -4.26 28.31 30.50
N VAL A 74 -3.17 27.88 31.12
CA VAL A 74 -2.79 28.28 32.47
C VAL A 74 -2.33 29.74 32.50
N GLY A 75 -1.82 30.29 31.40
CA GLY A 75 -1.57 31.73 31.24
C GLY A 75 -0.56 32.27 32.25
N ASN A 76 -0.75 33.50 32.75
CA ASN A 76 0.09 34.10 33.81
C ASN A 76 -0.38 33.73 35.23
N SER A 77 -1.03 32.59 35.42
CA SER A 77 -1.54 32.19 36.74
C SER A 77 -0.41 31.75 37.69
N THR A 78 -0.76 31.54 38.95
CA THR A 78 0.17 31.17 40.03
C THR A 78 0.94 29.89 39.72
N THR A 79 2.19 29.78 40.18
CA THR A 79 3.08 28.61 40.05
C THR A 79 2.39 27.27 40.30
N LYS A 80 1.49 27.22 41.29
CA LYS A 80 0.69 26.03 41.65
C LYS A 80 -0.21 25.51 40.53
N ALA A 81 -0.65 26.36 39.60
CA ALA A 81 -1.46 25.94 38.46
C ALA A 81 -0.61 25.22 37.40
N PHE A 82 0.67 25.59 37.25
CA PHE A 82 1.60 24.90 36.35
C PHE A 82 2.04 23.53 36.88
N GLU A 83 2.05 23.35 38.22
CA GLU A 83 2.29 22.05 38.86
C GLU A 83 1.21 21.02 38.49
N SER A 84 0.02 21.44 38.05
CA SER A 84 -1.03 20.52 37.59
C SER A 84 -0.79 19.96 36.19
N ILE A 85 0.15 20.51 35.42
CA ILE A 85 0.46 20.06 34.06
C ILE A 85 1.41 18.85 34.15
N PRO A 86 1.00 17.65 33.69
CA PRO A 86 1.81 16.44 33.83
C PRO A 86 3.20 16.56 33.21
N ALA A 87 3.34 17.26 32.08
CA ALA A 87 4.62 17.46 31.41
C ALA A 87 5.62 18.32 32.20
N ILE A 88 5.13 19.25 33.03
CA ILE A 88 5.97 20.08 33.90
C ILE A 88 6.27 19.31 35.19
N PHE A 89 5.26 18.70 35.80
CA PHE A 89 5.42 17.93 37.03
C PHE A 89 6.34 16.73 36.86
N ASN A 90 6.28 16.03 35.72
CA ASN A 90 7.13 14.86 35.45
C ASN A 90 8.56 15.21 35.07
N HIS A 91 8.92 16.50 35.01
CA HIS A 91 10.30 16.89 34.76
C HIS A 91 11.16 16.50 35.97
N PRO A 92 12.26 15.71 35.81
CA PRO A 92 13.01 15.16 36.94
C PRO A 92 13.49 16.21 37.95
N LEU A 93 13.93 17.38 37.46
CA LEU A 93 14.35 18.50 38.32
C LEU A 93 13.18 19.11 39.10
N VAL A 94 11.97 19.15 38.53
CA VAL A 94 10.79 19.68 39.21
C VAL A 94 10.33 18.69 40.29
N GLN A 95 10.36 17.37 40.01
CA GLN A 95 10.06 16.34 41.02
C GLN A 95 11.04 16.38 42.18
N GLY A 96 12.35 16.44 41.90
CA GLY A 96 13.38 16.49 42.95
C GLY A 96 13.27 17.74 43.82
N LEU A 97 13.05 18.91 43.22
CA LEU A 97 12.84 20.14 43.97
C LEU A 97 11.52 20.14 44.75
N LYS A 98 10.47 19.50 44.22
CA LYS A 98 9.19 19.39 44.93
C LYS A 98 9.30 18.46 46.14
N GLN A 99 10.04 17.37 46.03
CA GLN A 99 10.35 16.50 47.17
C GLN A 99 11.09 17.27 48.26
N LEU A 100 12.12 18.05 47.89
CA LEU A 100 12.82 18.92 48.82
C LEU A 100 11.90 19.96 49.46
N GLU A 101 11.02 20.60 48.67
CA GLU A 101 10.03 21.56 49.18
C GLU A 101 9.12 20.91 50.24
N LEU A 102 8.63 19.69 49.98
CA LEU A 102 7.79 18.94 50.92
C LEU A 102 8.54 18.55 52.20
N GLU A 103 9.82 18.18 52.10
CA GLU A 103 10.66 17.89 53.27
C GLU A 103 10.86 19.13 54.15
N VAL A 104 11.16 20.28 53.54
CA VAL A 104 11.31 21.55 54.26
C VAL A 104 9.97 22.04 54.82
N GLU A 105 8.85 21.81 54.12
CA GLU A 105 7.51 22.15 54.60
C GLU A 105 7.10 21.30 55.82
N LYS A 106 7.48 20.02 55.84
CA LYS A 106 7.35 19.16 57.01
C LYS A 106 8.18 19.69 58.19
N LYS A 107 9.45 20.06 57.96
CA LYS A 107 10.33 20.66 58.97
C LYS A 107 9.74 21.95 59.55
N VAL A 108 9.16 22.81 58.71
CA VAL A 108 8.46 24.03 59.17
C VAL A 108 7.29 23.69 60.07
N SER A 109 6.49 22.68 59.71
CA SER A 109 5.32 22.25 60.49
C SER A 109 5.73 21.72 61.87
N GLU A 110 6.76 20.87 61.93
CA GLU A 110 7.30 20.34 63.19
C GLU A 110 7.86 21.45 64.10
N MET A 111 8.60 22.41 63.52
CA MET A 111 9.16 23.54 64.27
C MET A 111 8.08 24.49 64.78
N ASN A 112 6.99 24.67 64.01
CA ASN A 112 5.85 25.48 64.44
C ASN A 112 5.11 24.85 65.61
N GLU A 113 4.89 23.53 65.56
CA GLU A 113 4.21 22.78 66.62
C GLU A 113 5.04 22.76 67.92
N ARG A 114 6.36 22.58 67.81
CA ARG A 114 7.24 22.47 68.98
C ARG A 114 7.62 23.82 69.60
N TYR A 115 7.94 24.83 68.79
CA TYR A 115 8.55 26.07 69.28
C TYR A 115 7.70 27.33 69.07
N GLY A 116 6.66 27.25 68.25
CA GLY A 116 5.79 28.38 67.93
C GLY A 116 6.41 29.42 66.97
N PRO A 117 5.61 30.41 66.54
CA PRO A 117 5.93 31.26 65.38
C PRO A 117 7.02 32.32 65.60
N LYS A 118 7.44 32.58 66.85
CA LYS A 118 8.46 33.60 67.18
C LYS A 118 9.87 33.02 67.41
N HIS A 119 10.01 31.70 67.44
CA HIS A 119 11.29 31.06 67.75
C HIS A 119 12.29 31.16 66.59
N PRO A 120 13.60 31.42 66.84
CA PRO A 120 14.61 31.54 65.77
C PRO A 120 14.66 30.34 64.82
N SER A 121 14.54 29.11 65.33
CA SER A 121 14.53 27.89 64.49
C SER A 121 13.35 27.82 63.53
N PHE A 122 12.16 28.31 63.94
CA PHE A 122 11.00 28.38 63.05
C PHE A 122 11.20 29.43 61.95
N ILE A 123 11.78 30.58 62.30
CA ILE A 123 12.11 31.65 61.33
C ILE A 123 13.13 31.14 60.30
N ALA A 124 14.17 30.43 60.74
CA ALA A 124 15.16 29.82 59.86
C ALA A 124 14.54 28.78 58.92
N ALA A 125 13.73 27.85 59.44
CA ALA A 125 13.04 26.86 58.62
C ALA A 125 12.07 27.52 57.61
N LYS A 126 11.39 28.60 58.00
CA LYS A 126 10.50 29.35 57.11
C LYS A 126 11.27 30.09 56.01
N ALA A 127 12.46 30.61 56.31
CA ALA A 127 13.35 31.19 55.31
C ALA A 127 13.86 30.13 54.31
N GLU A 128 14.23 28.96 54.81
CA GLU A 128 14.62 27.80 53.99
C GLU A 128 13.48 27.36 53.05
N LEU A 129 12.24 27.29 53.55
CA LEU A 129 11.06 26.98 52.75
C LEU A 129 10.83 28.02 51.65
N LYS A 130 11.04 29.30 51.94
CA LYS A 130 10.90 30.38 50.96
C LYS A 130 11.91 30.21 49.82
N VAL A 131 13.17 29.95 50.14
CA VAL A 131 14.24 29.72 49.16
C VAL A 131 13.95 28.47 48.32
N ALA A 132 13.51 27.37 48.94
CA ALA A 132 13.10 26.17 48.23
C ALA A 132 11.95 26.45 47.23
N LYS A 133 10.92 27.19 47.66
CA LYS A 133 9.79 27.61 46.80
C LYS A 133 10.23 28.51 45.64
N GLU A 134 11.15 29.44 45.86
CA GLU A 134 11.71 30.31 44.83
C GLU A 134 12.48 29.52 43.77
N HIS A 135 13.33 28.58 44.18
CA HIS A 135 14.06 27.71 43.27
C HIS A 135 13.14 26.79 42.45
N THR A 136 12.13 26.19 43.08
CA THR A 136 11.11 25.38 42.37
C THR A 136 10.41 26.23 41.31
N ASN A 137 9.99 27.45 41.65
CA ASN A 137 9.34 28.35 40.71
C ASN A 137 10.27 28.73 39.54
N GLU A 138 11.54 29.05 39.81
CA GLU A 138 12.53 29.36 38.78
C GLU A 138 12.70 28.19 37.79
N GLN A 139 12.77 26.95 38.28
CA GLN A 139 12.87 25.78 37.41
C GLN A 139 11.60 25.54 36.60
N ILE A 140 10.42 25.76 37.18
CA ILE A 140 9.15 25.69 36.45
C ILE A 140 9.13 26.71 35.31
N GLN A 141 9.57 27.95 35.54
CA GLN A 141 9.65 28.97 34.48
C GLN A 141 10.63 28.58 33.38
N LYS A 142 11.80 28.05 33.74
CA LYS A 142 12.77 27.51 32.76
C LYS A 142 12.17 26.36 31.94
N ALA A 143 11.41 25.46 32.56
CA ALA A 143 10.71 24.37 31.88
C ALA A 143 9.64 24.89 30.90
N ILE A 144 8.88 25.92 31.28
CA ILE A 144 7.89 26.56 30.40
C ILE A 144 8.55 27.18 29.17
N ILE A 145 9.65 27.92 29.36
CA ILE A 145 10.41 28.52 28.25
C ILE A 145 10.94 27.43 27.33
N ARG A 146 11.43 26.31 27.89
CA ARG A 146 11.90 25.16 27.12
C ARG A 146 10.78 24.55 26.27
N ILE A 147 9.61 24.28 26.85
CA ILE A 147 8.44 23.74 26.12
C ILE A 147 8.07 24.65 24.95
N ARG A 148 8.04 25.97 25.16
CA ARG A 148 7.77 26.94 24.08
C ARG A 148 8.80 26.83 22.95
N LYS A 149 10.09 26.82 23.29
CA LYS A 149 11.17 26.70 22.30
C LYS A 149 11.11 25.38 21.54
N GLU A 150 10.85 24.26 22.22
CA GLU A 150 10.72 22.95 21.60
C GLU A 150 9.54 22.92 20.61
N TYR A 151 8.39 23.52 20.98
CA TYR A 151 7.26 23.68 20.07
C TYR A 151 7.60 24.53 18.85
N GLU A 152 8.23 25.71 19.04
CA GLU A 152 8.62 26.61 17.94
C GLU A 152 9.61 25.93 16.97
N LEU A 153 10.59 25.20 17.50
CA LEU A 153 11.54 24.41 16.69
C LEU A 153 10.84 23.29 15.92
N ALA A 154 9.93 22.55 16.55
CA ALA A 154 9.16 21.51 15.89
C ALA A 154 8.25 22.07 14.78
N PHE A 155 7.64 23.23 15.02
CA PHE A 155 6.82 23.94 14.03
C PHE A 155 7.66 24.39 12.83
N ALA A 156 8.82 25.00 13.09
CA ALA A 156 9.76 25.41 12.05
C ALA A 156 10.26 24.21 11.23
N ASN A 157 10.54 23.08 11.89
CA ASN A 157 10.96 21.84 11.21
C ASN A 157 9.87 21.31 10.27
N VAL A 158 8.61 21.24 10.73
CA VAL A 158 7.48 20.85 9.87
C VAL A 158 7.38 21.78 8.66
N LYS A 159 7.51 23.10 8.85
CA LYS A 159 7.48 24.06 7.75
C LYS A 159 8.65 23.90 6.77
N ALA A 160 9.84 23.58 7.25
CA ALA A 160 10.99 23.31 6.40
C ALA A 160 10.78 22.04 5.56
N LEU A 161 10.30 20.95 6.17
CA LEU A 161 9.98 19.70 5.48
C LEU A 161 8.84 19.86 4.46
N GLU A 162 7.81 20.67 4.77
CA GLU A 162 6.74 21.01 3.82
C GLU A 162 7.29 21.72 2.58
N ARG A 163 8.21 22.69 2.75
CA ARG A 163 8.85 23.39 1.64
C ARG A 163 9.71 22.43 0.82
N SER A 164 10.56 21.64 1.49
CA SER A 164 11.40 20.64 0.81
C SER A 164 10.58 19.63 0.00
N LEU A 165 9.43 19.21 0.52
CA LEU A 165 8.53 18.30 -0.20
C LEU A 165 7.95 18.96 -1.47
N GLU A 166 7.58 20.24 -1.40
CA GLU A 166 7.08 20.95 -2.57
C GLU A 166 8.18 21.21 -3.61
N ASP A 167 9.40 21.52 -3.17
CA ASP A 167 10.56 21.68 -4.05
C ASP A 167 10.90 20.37 -4.77
N ASN A 168 10.88 19.24 -4.06
CA ASN A 168 11.09 17.91 -4.63
C ASN A 168 9.99 17.55 -5.64
N LYS A 169 8.72 17.87 -5.34
CA LYS A 169 7.61 17.73 -6.31
C LYS A 169 7.81 18.60 -7.54
N GLY A 170 8.27 19.84 -7.35
CA GLY A 170 8.66 20.74 -8.44
C GLY A 170 9.68 20.12 -9.37
N THR A 171 10.74 19.53 -8.80
CA THR A 171 11.79 18.83 -9.53
C THR A 171 11.25 17.67 -10.36
N ILE A 172 10.35 16.84 -9.81
CA ILE A 172 9.69 15.76 -10.57
C ILE A 172 8.83 16.30 -11.72
N ARG A 173 8.09 17.40 -11.50
CA ARG A 173 7.30 18.04 -12.57
C ARG A 173 8.20 18.50 -13.72
N GLU A 174 9.37 19.08 -13.41
CA GLU A 174 10.34 19.47 -14.42
C GLU A 174 10.94 18.27 -15.16
N ILE A 175 11.32 17.22 -14.45
CA ILE A 175 11.83 15.97 -15.05
C ILE A 175 10.79 15.38 -16.01
N ASN A 176 9.53 15.27 -15.59
CA ASN A 176 8.46 14.76 -16.44
C ASN A 176 8.24 15.62 -17.69
N ARG A 177 8.34 16.96 -17.57
CA ARG A 177 8.28 17.87 -18.73
C ARG A 177 9.44 17.62 -19.69
N LYS A 178 10.66 17.41 -19.16
CA LYS A 178 11.84 17.12 -19.97
C LYS A 178 11.74 15.77 -20.68
N GLU A 179 11.27 14.72 -19.98
CA GLU A 179 10.99 13.38 -20.53
C GLU A 179 9.93 13.42 -21.64
N SER A 180 8.85 14.19 -21.43
CA SER A 180 7.79 14.32 -22.43
C SER A 180 8.32 14.94 -23.72
N GLN A 181 9.10 16.01 -23.62
CA GLN A 181 9.71 16.66 -24.80
C GLN A 181 10.76 15.75 -25.46
N LEU A 182 11.54 15.00 -24.67
CA LEU A 182 12.47 14.00 -25.19
C LEU A 182 11.73 12.96 -26.03
N GLY A 183 10.65 12.39 -25.50
CA GLY A 183 9.84 11.40 -26.20
C GLY A 183 9.16 11.92 -27.48
N VAL A 184 8.87 13.23 -27.56
CA VAL A 184 8.40 13.87 -28.81
C VAL A 184 9.51 13.84 -29.87
N LEU A 185 10.73 14.26 -29.50
CA LEU A 185 11.87 14.31 -30.42
C LEU A 185 12.33 12.91 -30.85
N GLU A 186 12.33 11.94 -29.92
CA GLU A 186 12.62 10.53 -30.24
C GLU A 186 11.62 9.96 -31.26
N ARG A 187 10.33 10.26 -31.07
CA ARG A 187 9.28 9.83 -32.01
C ARG A 187 9.43 10.49 -33.37
N GLU A 188 9.81 11.76 -33.42
CA GLU A 188 10.05 12.48 -34.67
C GLU A 188 11.21 11.86 -35.47
N VAL A 189 12.33 11.57 -34.79
CA VAL A 189 13.46 10.84 -35.36
C VAL A 189 13.02 9.48 -35.90
N GLU A 190 12.25 8.73 -35.12
CA GLU A 190 11.80 7.39 -35.50
C GLU A 190 10.86 7.43 -36.72
N VAL A 191 9.93 8.38 -36.78
CA VAL A 191 9.05 8.57 -37.95
C VAL A 191 9.86 8.89 -39.20
N HIS A 192 10.84 9.79 -39.12
CA HIS A 192 11.69 10.12 -40.26
C HIS A 192 12.58 8.94 -40.69
N ARG A 193 13.07 8.15 -39.72
CA ARG A 193 13.87 6.94 -39.98
C ARG A 193 13.05 5.90 -40.73
N GLN A 194 11.85 5.59 -40.24
CA GLN A 194 10.94 4.62 -40.88
C GLN A 194 10.56 5.05 -42.30
N LEU A 195 10.24 6.33 -42.50
CA LEU A 195 9.97 6.87 -43.84
C LEU A 195 11.19 6.74 -44.76
N TYR A 196 12.38 7.09 -44.28
CA TYR A 196 13.61 6.95 -45.06
C TYR A 196 13.89 5.49 -45.45
N GLU A 197 13.78 4.56 -44.52
CA GLU A 197 14.00 3.12 -44.75
C GLU A 197 12.97 2.52 -45.73
N MET A 198 11.70 2.89 -45.59
CA MET A 198 10.65 2.49 -46.52
C MET A 198 10.96 2.93 -47.96
N PHE A 199 11.31 4.21 -48.15
CA PHE A 199 11.67 4.73 -49.48
C PHE A 199 12.97 4.13 -50.01
N LEU A 200 13.94 3.86 -49.13
CA LEU A 200 15.20 3.22 -49.51
C LEU A 200 14.97 1.80 -50.01
N THR A 201 14.08 1.06 -49.35
CA THR A 201 13.67 -0.28 -49.76
C THR A 201 13.00 -0.25 -51.13
N ARG A 202 12.05 0.66 -51.34
CA ARG A 202 11.38 0.85 -52.64
C ARG A 202 12.34 1.27 -53.76
N PHE A 203 13.33 2.10 -53.44
CA PHE A 203 14.38 2.45 -54.40
C PHE A 203 15.19 1.22 -54.81
N LYS A 204 15.67 0.40 -53.85
CA LYS A 204 16.41 -0.83 -54.13
C LYS A 204 15.61 -1.84 -54.97
N GLU A 205 14.32 -2.00 -54.69
CA GLU A 205 13.42 -2.87 -55.49
C GLU A 205 13.28 -2.37 -56.93
N THR A 206 13.14 -1.05 -57.12
CA THR A 206 12.96 -0.43 -58.44
C THR A 206 14.26 -0.45 -59.26
N ASP A 207 15.39 -0.22 -58.60
CA ASP A 207 16.72 -0.24 -59.21
C ASP A 207 17.07 -1.66 -59.68
N ALA A 208 16.87 -2.66 -58.82
CA ALA A 208 17.03 -4.08 -59.17
C ALA A 208 16.11 -4.53 -60.32
N SER A 209 14.93 -3.91 -60.46
CA SER A 209 14.01 -4.19 -61.57
C SER A 209 14.46 -3.58 -62.91
N GLN A 210 15.29 -2.53 -62.89
CA GLN A 210 15.82 -1.92 -64.13
C GLN A 210 16.91 -2.78 -64.76
N ASP A 211 17.71 -3.50 -63.96
CA ASP A 211 18.75 -4.43 -64.44
C ASP A 211 18.18 -5.69 -65.13
N ILE A 212 16.86 -5.92 -65.06
CA ILE A 212 16.19 -7.11 -65.62
C ILE A 212 15.57 -6.84 -67.02
N GLN A 213 15.69 -5.62 -67.57
CA GLN A 213 15.26 -5.31 -68.94
C GLN A 213 16.49 -5.06 -69.83
N PRO A 214 16.96 -6.07 -70.61
CA PRO A 214 16.14 -6.80 -71.59
C PRO A 214 16.35 -8.33 -71.58
N LEU A 215 15.43 -9.09 -70.96
CA LEU A 215 15.23 -10.52 -71.29
C LEU A 215 13.78 -10.80 -71.72
N GLN A 216 13.08 -9.78 -72.22
CA GLN A 216 11.68 -9.87 -72.63
C GLN A 216 11.54 -9.87 -74.17
N SER A 217 12.29 -10.76 -74.84
CA SER A 217 12.00 -11.14 -76.24
C SER A 217 12.64 -12.47 -76.64
N THR A 218 12.56 -13.49 -75.77
CA THR A 218 12.74 -14.87 -76.23
C THR A 218 11.45 -15.60 -75.93
N VAL A 219 10.72 -15.90 -77.00
CA VAL A 219 9.56 -16.78 -76.98
C VAL A 219 10.01 -18.09 -76.36
N GLY A 220 9.64 -18.30 -75.09
CA GLY A 220 9.83 -19.57 -74.41
C GLY A 220 8.99 -20.62 -75.13
N ARG A 221 9.64 -21.49 -75.90
CA ARG A 221 9.01 -22.73 -76.34
C ARG A 221 8.80 -23.58 -75.09
N ILE A 222 7.54 -23.86 -74.76
CA ILE A 222 7.17 -24.76 -73.67
C ILE A 222 7.74 -26.13 -74.03
N VAL A 223 8.74 -26.59 -73.28
CA VAL A 223 9.38 -27.90 -73.47
C VAL A 223 8.64 -28.99 -72.68
N GLU A 224 7.93 -28.63 -71.61
CA GLU A 224 7.25 -29.60 -70.75
C GLU A 224 6.08 -28.95 -69.98
N HIS A 225 4.97 -29.69 -69.82
CA HIS A 225 3.83 -29.25 -69.00
C HIS A 225 4.12 -29.47 -67.50
N ALA A 226 3.63 -28.56 -66.66
CA ALA A 226 3.78 -28.66 -65.21
C ALA A 226 3.06 -29.90 -64.67
N ILE A 227 3.82 -30.79 -64.01
CA ILE A 227 3.28 -31.95 -63.31
C ILE A 227 2.63 -31.44 -62.02
N ALA A 228 1.32 -31.68 -61.88
CA ALA A 228 0.61 -31.35 -60.64
C ALA A 228 1.20 -32.21 -59.49
N PRO A 229 1.55 -31.60 -58.34
CA PRO A 229 2.05 -32.36 -57.21
C PRO A 229 0.98 -33.34 -56.73
N SER A 230 1.39 -34.58 -56.48
CA SER A 230 0.51 -35.66 -56.00
C SER A 230 -0.10 -35.37 -54.63
N ASP A 231 0.58 -34.51 -53.84
CA ASP A 231 0.18 -34.11 -52.50
C ASP A 231 -0.04 -32.58 -52.39
N PRO A 232 -1.02 -32.14 -51.59
CA PRO A 232 -1.26 -30.71 -51.36
C PRO A 232 -0.05 -30.03 -50.72
N TYR A 233 0.57 -29.10 -51.43
CA TYR A 233 1.70 -28.31 -50.91
C TYR A 233 1.29 -27.42 -49.71
N LYS A 234 0.07 -26.89 -49.73
CA LYS A 234 -0.55 -26.09 -48.67
C LYS A 234 -2.07 -26.32 -48.65
N PRO A 235 -2.74 -26.29 -47.49
CA PRO A 235 -2.18 -26.13 -46.14
C PRO A 235 -1.65 -27.45 -45.54
N LYS A 236 -0.63 -27.37 -44.66
CA LYS A 236 -0.08 -28.52 -43.93
C LYS A 236 -1.05 -28.95 -42.81
N THR A 237 -2.11 -29.67 -43.16
CA THR A 237 -3.22 -30.04 -42.26
C THR A 237 -2.77 -30.72 -40.97
N LYS A 238 -1.81 -31.66 -41.02
CA LYS A 238 -1.26 -32.33 -39.83
C LYS A 238 -0.63 -31.36 -38.83
N LEU A 239 0.12 -30.37 -39.32
CA LEU A 239 0.78 -29.37 -38.49
C LEU A 239 -0.25 -28.44 -37.83
N ILE A 240 -1.29 -28.05 -38.58
CA ILE A 240 -2.38 -27.22 -38.06
C ILE A 240 -3.14 -27.96 -36.95
N VAL A 241 -3.45 -29.24 -37.14
CA VAL A 241 -4.15 -30.06 -36.12
C VAL A 241 -3.34 -30.17 -34.83
N ILE A 242 -2.03 -30.42 -34.92
CA ILE A 242 -1.15 -30.50 -33.74
C ILE A 242 -1.11 -29.16 -32.98
N ILE A 243 -0.96 -28.04 -33.70
CA ILE A 243 -0.95 -26.70 -33.09
C ILE A 243 -2.28 -26.41 -32.41
N SER A 244 -3.41 -26.69 -33.08
CA SER A 244 -4.74 -26.48 -32.50
C SER A 244 -4.98 -27.32 -31.24
N LEU A 245 -4.47 -28.55 -31.20
CA LEU A 245 -4.59 -29.42 -30.03
C LEU A 245 -3.78 -28.88 -28.84
N VAL A 246 -2.54 -28.43 -29.08
CA VAL A 246 -1.69 -27.83 -28.04
C VAL A 246 -2.31 -26.54 -27.52
N PHE A 247 -2.77 -25.65 -28.39
CA PHE A 247 -3.44 -24.42 -28.00
C PHE A 247 -4.75 -24.67 -27.25
N GLY A 248 -5.55 -25.65 -27.70
CA GLY A 248 -6.79 -26.03 -27.04
C GLY A 248 -6.55 -26.55 -25.62
N PHE A 249 -5.50 -27.34 -25.41
CA PHE A 249 -5.12 -27.84 -24.09
C PHE A 249 -4.69 -26.70 -23.17
N ILE A 250 -3.77 -25.83 -23.63
CA ILE A 250 -3.32 -24.66 -22.85
C ILE A 250 -4.50 -23.76 -22.49
N PHE A 251 -5.38 -23.47 -23.46
CA PHE A 251 -6.54 -22.63 -23.24
C PHE A 251 -7.54 -23.25 -22.25
N SER A 252 -7.77 -24.56 -22.34
CA SER A 252 -8.65 -25.28 -21.41
C SER A 252 -8.11 -25.26 -19.97
N THR A 253 -6.80 -25.46 -19.79
CA THR A 253 -6.16 -25.37 -18.47
C THR A 253 -6.25 -23.95 -17.91
N LEU A 254 -5.94 -22.94 -18.73
CA LEU A 254 -6.03 -21.54 -18.32
C LEU A 254 -7.46 -21.15 -17.92
N LEU A 255 -8.44 -21.61 -18.68
CA LEU A 255 -9.86 -21.37 -18.40
C LEU A 255 -10.31 -22.04 -17.10
N ALA A 256 -9.83 -23.26 -16.82
CA ALA A 256 -10.12 -23.94 -15.55
C ALA A 256 -9.56 -23.16 -14.35
N TYR A 257 -8.31 -22.69 -14.44
CA TYR A 257 -7.73 -21.83 -13.39
C TYR A 257 -8.47 -20.50 -13.24
N LEU A 258 -8.89 -19.88 -14.34
CA LEU A 258 -9.65 -18.64 -14.29
C LEU A 258 -11.01 -18.85 -13.61
N LEU A 259 -11.71 -19.93 -13.94
CA LEU A 259 -12.98 -20.27 -13.30
C LEU A 259 -12.82 -20.55 -11.80
N GLU A 260 -11.73 -21.19 -11.40
CA GLU A 260 -11.43 -21.41 -9.98
C GLU A 260 -11.04 -20.10 -9.27
N TYR A 261 -10.28 -19.21 -9.93
CA TYR A 261 -9.95 -17.89 -9.39
C TYR A 261 -11.19 -17.00 -9.20
N LEU A 262 -12.15 -17.08 -10.12
CA LEU A 262 -13.42 -16.36 -10.01
C LEU A 262 -14.38 -16.99 -8.98
N ASN A 263 -14.08 -18.19 -8.49
CA ASN A 263 -14.91 -18.90 -7.52
C ASN A 263 -14.58 -18.44 -6.09
N ASN A 264 -15.37 -17.50 -5.56
CA ASN A 264 -15.18 -16.97 -4.21
C ASN A 264 -15.89 -17.81 -3.12
N THR A 265 -16.03 -19.12 -3.32
CA THR A 265 -16.67 -20.05 -2.37
C THR A 265 -15.66 -20.47 -1.30
N LEU A 266 -16.04 -20.36 -0.02
CA LEU A 266 -15.24 -20.87 1.10
C LEU A 266 -15.35 -22.40 1.12
N LYS A 267 -14.23 -23.10 0.96
CA LYS A 267 -14.20 -24.58 0.87
C LYS A 267 -13.60 -25.23 2.11
N ASP A 268 -12.71 -24.53 2.81
CA ASP A 268 -11.99 -25.07 3.97
C ASP A 268 -12.28 -24.26 5.25
N GLY A 269 -12.13 -24.92 6.41
CA GLY A 269 -12.30 -24.32 7.72
C GLY A 269 -11.25 -23.23 8.02
N GLU A 270 -10.00 -23.46 7.61
CA GLU A 270 -8.91 -22.49 7.78
C GLU A 270 -9.16 -21.20 6.98
N GLU A 271 -9.75 -21.31 5.78
CA GLU A 271 -10.11 -20.15 4.97
C GLU A 271 -11.17 -19.27 5.64
N VAL A 272 -12.08 -19.87 6.42
CA VAL A 272 -13.10 -19.14 7.18
C VAL A 272 -12.44 -18.29 8.26
N GLU A 273 -11.53 -18.89 9.03
CA GLU A 273 -10.83 -18.18 10.11
C GLU A 273 -9.94 -17.07 9.58
N GLN A 274 -9.18 -17.32 8.50
CA GLN A 274 -8.27 -16.33 7.90
C GLN A 274 -9.03 -15.17 7.23
N LYS A 275 -10.12 -15.44 6.52
CA LYS A 275 -10.85 -14.39 5.77
C LYS A 275 -11.83 -13.61 6.62
N LEU A 276 -12.46 -14.24 7.63
CA LEU A 276 -13.47 -13.59 8.47
C LEU A 276 -12.95 -13.17 9.85
N GLY A 277 -11.80 -13.69 10.30
CA GLY A 277 -11.24 -13.39 11.62
C GLY A 277 -12.09 -13.91 12.78
N LEU A 278 -12.96 -14.89 12.51
CA LEU A 278 -13.86 -15.50 13.48
C LEU A 278 -13.45 -16.94 13.75
N PRO A 279 -13.54 -17.42 15.01
CA PRO A 279 -13.23 -18.81 15.34
C PRO A 279 -14.26 -19.76 14.73
N LEU A 280 -13.79 -20.84 14.12
CA LEU A 280 -14.65 -21.88 13.58
C LEU A 280 -15.19 -22.76 14.71
N LEU A 281 -16.49 -22.64 15.01
CA LEU A 281 -17.14 -23.44 16.07
C LEU A 281 -17.28 -24.94 15.72
N GLY A 282 -17.28 -25.27 14.43
CA GLY A 282 -17.33 -26.66 13.95
C GLY A 282 -17.93 -26.79 12.55
N SER A 283 -17.66 -27.92 11.89
CA SER A 283 -18.16 -28.24 10.56
C SER A 283 -19.24 -29.31 10.61
N LEU A 284 -20.37 -29.11 9.94
CA LEU A 284 -21.41 -30.13 9.82
C LEU A 284 -21.25 -30.94 8.52
N PRO A 285 -21.15 -32.28 8.58
CA PRO A 285 -21.07 -33.10 7.39
C PRO A 285 -22.38 -33.04 6.61
N LYS A 286 -22.28 -32.99 5.27
CA LYS A 286 -23.44 -33.04 4.39
C LYS A 286 -24.03 -34.45 4.41
N ILE A 287 -25.22 -34.58 4.98
CA ILE A 287 -25.97 -35.84 5.00
C ILE A 287 -26.53 -36.09 3.59
N LYS A 288 -26.23 -37.26 3.02
CA LYS A 288 -26.87 -37.73 1.78
C LYS A 288 -28.18 -38.41 2.15
N ILE A 289 -29.31 -37.77 1.85
CA ILE A 289 -30.63 -38.36 2.04
C ILE A 289 -30.84 -39.37 0.91
N GLY A 290 -30.83 -40.67 1.24
CA GLY A 290 -31.20 -41.72 0.28
C GLY A 290 -32.71 -41.73 0.05
N ASN A 291 -33.15 -42.09 -1.16
CA ASN A 291 -34.58 -42.17 -1.53
C ASN A 291 -35.39 -43.27 -0.78
N LYS A 292 -34.78 -43.98 0.18
CA LYS A 292 -35.47 -44.96 1.03
C LYS A 292 -35.40 -44.52 2.48
N GLU A 293 -36.58 -44.18 3.00
CA GLU A 293 -36.97 -43.98 4.41
C GLU A 293 -36.48 -42.71 5.14
N GLU A 294 -37.37 -41.70 5.11
CA GLU A 294 -38.05 -41.08 6.27
C GLU A 294 -37.29 -40.71 7.56
N HIS A 295 -35.99 -40.45 7.50
CA HIS A 295 -35.35 -39.63 8.54
C HIS A 295 -35.09 -38.24 7.98
N LYS A 296 -36.12 -37.37 8.12
CA LYS A 296 -35.92 -35.93 7.97
C LYS A 296 -34.67 -35.55 8.77
N PRO A 297 -33.74 -34.71 8.23
CA PRO A 297 -32.46 -34.40 8.87
C PRO A 297 -32.60 -33.96 10.34
N PHE A 298 -33.78 -33.46 10.70
CA PHE A 298 -34.24 -33.06 12.01
C PHE A 298 -34.18 -34.11 13.13
N TRP A 299 -34.30 -35.41 12.84
CA TRP A 299 -34.35 -36.46 13.89
C TRP A 299 -33.04 -37.26 14.02
N MET A 300 -32.02 -36.93 13.22
CA MET A 300 -30.79 -37.73 13.15
C MET A 300 -29.96 -37.69 14.44
N PHE A 301 -29.95 -36.55 15.15
CA PHE A 301 -29.25 -36.41 16.43
C PHE A 301 -29.84 -37.32 17.52
N ILE A 302 -31.16 -37.46 17.56
CA ILE A 302 -31.88 -38.28 18.56
C ILE A 302 -31.84 -39.77 18.20
N LYS A 303 -32.09 -40.11 16.93
CA LYS A 303 -32.18 -41.51 16.49
C LYS A 303 -30.82 -42.18 16.31
N GLU A 304 -29.81 -41.44 15.88
CA GLU A 304 -28.45 -41.95 15.64
C GLU A 304 -27.43 -41.16 16.45
N PRO A 305 -27.41 -41.31 17.78
CA PRO A 305 -26.58 -40.49 18.66
C PRO A 305 -25.08 -40.74 18.47
N LYS A 306 -24.66 -41.83 17.80
CA LYS A 306 -23.25 -42.13 17.50
C LYS A 306 -22.83 -41.74 16.08
N SER A 307 -23.68 -41.05 15.32
CA SER A 307 -23.35 -40.63 13.96
C SER A 307 -22.31 -39.51 13.94
N GLN A 308 -21.53 -39.42 12.85
CA GLN A 308 -20.58 -38.33 12.64
C GLN A 308 -21.25 -36.95 12.68
N PHE A 309 -22.50 -36.87 12.23
CA PHE A 309 -23.32 -35.67 12.33
C PHE A 309 -23.61 -35.30 13.79
N ALA A 310 -24.00 -36.26 14.64
CA ALA A 310 -24.27 -36.01 16.05
C ALA A 310 -23.01 -35.57 16.82
N GLU A 311 -21.85 -36.16 16.54
CA GLU A 311 -20.57 -35.71 17.11
C GLU A 311 -20.18 -34.30 16.68
N SER A 312 -20.47 -33.93 15.43
CA SER A 312 -20.22 -32.58 14.93
C SER A 312 -21.09 -31.54 15.66
N VAL A 313 -22.36 -31.88 15.94
CA VAL A 313 -23.26 -31.04 16.76
C VAL A 313 -22.75 -30.90 18.19
N ARG A 314 -22.27 -32.00 18.81
CA ARG A 314 -21.67 -31.95 20.16
C ARG A 314 -20.44 -31.08 20.20
N THR A 315 -19.60 -31.14 19.17
CA THR A 315 -18.40 -30.30 19.05
C THR A 315 -18.78 -28.82 19.02
N ILE A 316 -19.78 -28.45 18.22
CA ILE A 316 -20.29 -27.07 18.16
C ILE A 316 -20.87 -26.62 19.51
N ARG A 317 -21.64 -27.49 20.20
CA ARG A 317 -22.17 -27.20 21.54
C ARG A 317 -21.04 -26.91 22.53
N THR A 318 -20.01 -27.76 22.57
CA THR A 318 -18.85 -27.56 23.44
C THR A 318 -18.15 -26.24 23.12
N GLY A 319 -17.95 -25.90 21.84
CA GLY A 319 -17.37 -24.63 21.43
C GLY A 319 -18.17 -23.41 21.91
N ILE A 320 -19.51 -23.47 21.82
CA ILE A 320 -20.39 -22.41 22.33
C ILE A 320 -20.30 -22.30 23.85
N MET A 321 -20.28 -23.41 24.58
CA MET A 321 -20.13 -23.42 26.04
C MET A 321 -18.78 -22.82 26.47
N LEU A 322 -17.71 -23.13 25.76
CA LEU A 322 -16.37 -22.59 26.04
C LEU A 322 -16.24 -21.11 25.70
N SER A 323 -16.99 -20.61 24.71
CA SER A 323 -17.01 -19.17 24.37
C SER A 323 -17.58 -18.28 25.48
N GLY A 324 -18.35 -18.85 26.42
CA GLY A 324 -19.04 -18.12 27.48
C GLY A 324 -18.74 -18.67 28.88
N LEU A 325 -17.49 -19.06 29.16
CA LEU A 325 -17.08 -19.63 30.46
C LEU A 325 -17.40 -18.72 31.65
N ASP A 326 -17.13 -17.42 31.52
CA ASP A 326 -17.36 -16.45 32.60
C ASP A 326 -18.80 -15.90 32.61
N THR A 327 -19.45 -15.87 31.43
CA THR A 327 -20.83 -15.40 31.27
C THR A 327 -21.61 -16.35 30.36
N PRO A 328 -22.43 -17.26 30.91
CA PRO A 328 -23.11 -18.27 30.11
C PRO A 328 -24.09 -17.63 29.14
N HIS A 329 -24.00 -18.00 27.86
CA HIS A 329 -24.89 -17.52 26.81
C HIS A 329 -26.31 -18.08 27.00
N LYS A 330 -27.27 -17.22 27.38
CA LYS A 330 -28.68 -17.61 27.58
C LYS A 330 -29.53 -17.53 26.32
N VAL A 331 -29.10 -16.74 25.34
CA VAL A 331 -29.81 -16.51 24.08
C VAL A 331 -28.79 -16.62 22.96
N LEU A 332 -29.05 -17.50 22.00
CA LEU A 332 -28.21 -17.70 20.83
C LEU A 332 -29.04 -17.46 19.57
N VAL A 333 -28.52 -16.61 18.68
CA VAL A 333 -29.14 -16.33 17.39
C VAL A 333 -28.35 -17.04 16.30
N VAL A 334 -29.02 -17.93 15.59
CA VAL A 334 -28.45 -18.60 14.40
C VAL A 334 -28.96 -17.86 13.17
N THR A 335 -28.07 -17.46 12.27
CA THR A 335 -28.42 -16.82 10.99
C THR A 335 -27.56 -17.36 9.86
N SER A 336 -28.02 -17.24 8.62
CA SER A 336 -27.28 -17.66 7.43
C SER A 336 -27.31 -16.59 6.35
N LEU A 337 -26.25 -16.56 5.53
CA LEU A 337 -26.12 -15.62 4.41
C LEU A 337 -27.05 -15.97 3.23
N ASN A 338 -27.54 -17.21 3.14
CA ASN A 338 -28.35 -17.70 2.03
C ASN A 338 -29.61 -18.43 2.50
N VAL A 339 -30.77 -17.97 2.02
CA VAL A 339 -32.11 -18.51 2.36
C VAL A 339 -32.32 -19.95 1.87
N LYS A 340 -31.58 -20.41 0.85
CA LYS A 340 -31.78 -21.74 0.22
C LYS A 340 -31.10 -22.90 0.93
N ASN A 341 -30.24 -22.65 1.91
CA ASN A 341 -29.57 -23.72 2.64
C ASN A 341 -30.40 -24.04 3.89
N GLY A 342 -31.18 -25.13 3.85
CA GLY A 342 -31.90 -25.66 5.02
C GLY A 342 -31.00 -26.05 6.20
N SER A 343 -29.68 -25.83 6.10
CA SER A 343 -28.70 -26.00 7.17
C SER A 343 -29.01 -25.12 8.38
N MET A 344 -29.51 -23.89 8.21
CA MET A 344 -29.84 -23.01 9.34
C MET A 344 -30.88 -23.63 10.27
N ASN A 345 -32.02 -24.06 9.71
CA ASN A 345 -33.10 -24.66 10.50
C ASN A 345 -32.67 -25.98 11.15
N VAL A 346 -31.84 -26.77 10.46
CA VAL A 346 -31.30 -28.02 10.97
C VAL A 346 -30.30 -27.75 12.11
N THR A 347 -29.40 -26.79 11.97
CA THR A 347 -28.43 -26.42 13.02
C THR A 347 -29.09 -25.88 14.27
N ALA A 348 -30.06 -24.96 14.11
CA ALA A 348 -30.76 -24.35 15.24
C ALA A 348 -31.53 -25.39 16.05
N TYR A 349 -32.20 -26.32 15.37
CA TYR A 349 -32.96 -27.37 16.04
C TYR A 349 -32.08 -28.41 16.74
N HIS A 350 -31.01 -28.88 16.10
CA HIS A 350 -30.12 -29.85 16.74
C HIS A 350 -29.34 -29.23 17.90
N LEU A 351 -29.03 -27.94 17.84
CA LEU A 351 -28.44 -27.22 18.97
C LEU A 351 -29.45 -27.04 20.11
N SER A 352 -30.74 -26.79 19.82
CA SER A 352 -31.75 -26.72 20.88
C SER A 352 -31.99 -28.06 21.57
N ASP A 353 -31.95 -29.16 20.83
CA ASP A 353 -32.08 -30.51 21.41
C ASP A 353 -30.81 -30.96 22.13
N ALA A 354 -29.64 -30.43 21.74
CA ALA A 354 -28.37 -30.77 22.35
C ALA A 354 -28.05 -29.96 23.62
N MET A 355 -28.49 -28.69 23.72
CA MET A 355 -28.21 -27.79 24.85
C MET A 355 -28.96 -28.19 26.11
#